data_AF-A0A351F5P3-F1
#
_entry.id   AF-A0A351F5P3-F1
#
_cell.length_a   1.000
_cell.length_b   1.000
_cell.length_c   1.000
_cell.angle_alpha   90.00
_cell.angle_beta   90.00
_cell.angle_gamma   90.00
#
_symmetry.space_group_name_H-M   'P 1'
#
loop_
_entity.id
_entity.type
_entity.pdbx_description
1 polymer ?
#
loop_
_entity_poly.entity_id
_entity_poly.type
_entity_poly.pdbx_seq_one_letter_code
_entity_poly.pdbx_strand_id
1 'polypeptide(L)' 'MNYKLTKKEAKELIVNKLSHFYGVSPEEATYEHYYKAIALILRDMMMQGRKEFHNEAKKSDSKKIYYLCMEFLMGRSLKN' A
#
# COMPACT_ATOMS: atom_id res chain seq x y z
N MET A 1 -4.55 6.34 11.85
CA MET A 1 -3.56 5.55 11.08
C MET A 1 -2.17 6.08 11.30
N ASN A 2 -1.22 5.23 11.66
CA ASN A 2 0.19 5.57 11.73
C ASN A 2 0.96 4.74 10.70
N TYR A 3 1.55 5.40 9.71
CA TYR A 3 2.28 4.76 8.62
C TYR A 3 3.81 4.84 8.79
N LYS A 4 4.28 5.22 9.97
CA LYS A 4 5.71 5.33 10.25
C LYS A 4 6.32 3.94 10.35
N LEU A 5 7.37 3.71 9.56
CA LEU A 5 8.22 2.53 9.62
C LEU A 5 9.66 2.99 9.88
N THR A 6 10.35 2.27 10.75
CA THR A 6 11.80 2.40 10.88
C THR A 6 12.50 1.76 9.67
N LYS A 7 13.75 2.15 9.43
CA LYS A 7 14.55 1.56 8.34
C LYS A 7 14.71 0.04 8.49
N LYS A 8 14.71 -0.46 9.72
CA LYS A 8 14.85 -1.90 10.01
C LYS A 8 13.58 -2.64 9.62
N GLU A 9 12.43 -2.18 10.10
CA GLU A 9 11.11 -2.76 9.78
C GLU A 9 10.85 -2.75 8.27
N ALA A 10 11.18 -1.65 7.60
CA ALA A 10 11.02 -1.56 6.15
C ALA A 10 11.86 -2.61 5.40
N LYS A 11 13.11 -2.85 5.82
CA LYS A 11 13.96 -3.88 5.23
C LYS A 11 13.37 -5.28 5.45
N GLU A 12 12.96 -5.58 6.67
CA GLU A 12 12.35 -6.88 7.00
C GLU A 12 11.08 -7.14 6.18
N LEU A 13 10.21 -6.13 6.04
CA LEU A 13 9.01 -6.24 5.21
C LEU A 13 9.33 -6.49 3.74
N ILE A 14 10.35 -5.83 3.19
CA ILE A 14 10.78 -6.03 1.80
C ILE A 14 11.30 -7.44 1.60
N VAL A 15 12.20 -7.92 2.46
CA VAL A 15 12.75 -9.28 2.37
C VAL A 15 11.63 -10.33 2.46
N ASN A 16 10.72 -10.16 3.43
CA ASN A 16 9.59 -11.06 3.61
C ASN A 16 8.66 -11.06 2.37
N LYS A 17 8.38 -9.90 1.77
CA LYS A 17 7.54 -9.82 0.57
C LYS A 17 8.23 -10.39 -0.67
N LEU A 18 9.53 -10.18 -0.83
CA LEU A 18 10.30 -10.77 -1.92
C LEU A 18 10.30 -12.30 -1.84
N SER A 19 10.61 -12.85 -0.67
CA SER A 19 10.60 -14.29 -0.44
C SER A 19 9.19 -14.87 -0.61
N HIS A 20 8.17 -14.26 -0.02
CA HIS A 20 6.82 -14.82 0.00
C HIS A 20 6.11 -14.74 -1.36
N PHE A 21 6.28 -13.65 -2.12
CA PHE A 21 5.57 -13.46 -3.40
C PHE A 21 6.37 -13.88 -4.62
N TYR A 22 7.71 -13.81 -4.55
CA TYR A 22 8.58 -14.04 -5.70
C TYR A 22 9.55 -15.21 -5.50
N GLY A 23 9.69 -15.72 -4.26
CA GLY A 23 10.59 -16.85 -3.97
C GLY A 23 12.07 -16.52 -4.14
N VAL A 24 12.43 -15.23 -4.25
CA VAL A 24 13.80 -14.77 -4.50
C VAL A 24 14.45 -14.19 -3.25
N SER A 25 15.76 -14.38 -3.13
CA SER A 25 16.57 -13.68 -2.14
C SER A 25 16.76 -12.21 -2.54
N PRO A 26 17.12 -11.32 -1.60
CA PRO A 26 17.46 -9.93 -1.90
C PRO A 26 18.61 -9.77 -2.91
N GLU A 27 19.49 -10.76 -3.00
CA GLU A 27 20.67 -10.80 -3.88
C GLU A 27 20.29 -11.15 -5.32
N GLU A 28 19.26 -11.98 -5.51
CA GLU A 28 18.76 -12.43 -6.81
C GLU A 28 17.59 -11.56 -7.33
N ALA A 29 17.04 -10.70 -6.48
CA ALA A 29 15.88 -9.88 -6.80
C ALA A 29 16.22 -8.77 -7.81
N THR A 30 15.43 -8.69 -8.88
CA THR A 30 15.50 -7.60 -9.87
C THR A 30 14.85 -6.32 -9.35
N TYR A 31 15.16 -5.18 -9.97
CA TYR A 31 14.49 -3.91 -9.64
C TYR A 31 12.96 -3.98 -9.75
N GLU A 32 12.43 -4.80 -10.66
CA GLU A 32 10.99 -4.99 -10.81
C GLU A 32 10.41 -5.76 -9.61
N HIS A 33 11.11 -6.77 -9.10
CA HIS A 33 10.71 -7.48 -7.88
C HIS A 33 10.65 -6.52 -6.69
N TYR A 34 11.67 -5.66 -6.52
CA TYR A 34 11.68 -4.64 -5.48
C TYR A 34 10.52 -3.65 -5.62
N TYR A 35 10.29 -3.12 -6.83
CA TYR A 35 9.20 -2.20 -7.09
C TYR A 35 7.84 -2.79 -6.70
N LYS A 36 7.55 -4.01 -7.16
CA LYS A 36 6.28 -4.67 -6.87
C LYS A 36 6.17 -5.06 -5.39
N ALA A 37 7.25 -5.50 -4.76
CA ALA A 37 7.24 -5.81 -3.33
C ALA A 37 6.90 -4.57 -2.49
N ILE A 38 7.51 -3.42 -2.79
CA ILE A 38 7.22 -2.15 -2.10
C ILE A 38 5.77 -1.71 -2.36
N ALA A 39 5.29 -1.82 -3.59
CA ALA A 39 3.89 -1.51 -3.92
C ALA A 39 2.90 -2.37 -3.14
N LEU A 40 3.20 -3.66 -2.94
CA LEU A 40 2.39 -4.56 -2.12
C LEU A 40 2.40 -4.17 -0.63
N ILE A 41 3.55 -3.78 -0.08
CA ILE A 41 3.66 -3.31 1.31
C ILE A 41 2.77 -2.09 1.53
N LEU A 42 2.90 -1.08 0.67
CA LEU A 42 2.12 0.15 0.78
C LEU A 42 0.63 -0.10 0.58
N ARG A 43 0.26 -0.98 -0.36
CA ARG A 43 -1.14 -1.42 -0.55
C ARG A 43 -1.70 -2.03 0.73
N ASP A 44 -0.98 -2.95 1.35
CA ASP A 44 -1.44 -3.64 2.56
C ASP A 44 -1.63 -2.64 3.73
N MET A 45 -0.71 -1.67 3.87
CA MET A 45 -0.85 -0.57 4.84
C MET A 45 -2.09 0.29 4.56
N MET A 46 -2.29 0.70 3.30
CA MET A 46 -3.46 1.50 2.90
C MET A 46 -4.78 0.73 3.07
N MET A 47 -4.78 -0.60 2.89
CA MET A 47 -5.97 -1.43 3.13
C MET A 47 -6.38 -1.42 4.60
N GLN A 48 -5.42 -1.50 5.53
CA GLN A 48 -5.70 -1.38 6.95
C GLN A 48 -6.30 -0.02 7.29
N GLY A 49 -5.71 1.04 6.74
CA GLY A 49 -6.24 2.38 6.87
C GLY A 49 -7.67 2.52 6.31
N ARG A 50 -7.90 2.06 5.08
CA ARG A 50 -9.23 2.10 4.46
C ARG A 50 -10.28 1.39 5.31
N LYS A 51 -9.93 0.28 5.95
CA LYS A 51 -10.83 -0.44 6.86
C LYS A 51 -11.18 0.38 8.09
N GLU A 52 -10.20 1.00 8.74
CA GLU A 52 -10.41 1.90 9.89
C GLU A 52 -11.32 3.07 9.51
N PHE A 53 -11.00 3.76 8.41
CA PHE A 53 -11.77 4.90 7.92
C PHE A 53 -13.20 4.52 7.55
N HIS A 54 -13.40 3.40 6.87
CA HIS A 54 -14.74 2.94 6.48
C HIS A 54 -15.61 2.63 7.70
N ASN A 55 -15.02 2.04 8.74
CA ASN A 55 -15.74 1.77 9.99
C ASN A 55 -16.12 3.06 10.72
N GLU A 56 -15.24 4.06 10.73
CA GLU A 56 -15.50 5.38 11.32
C GLU A 56 -16.56 6.15 10.53
N ALA A 57 -16.43 6.20 9.20
CA ALA A 57 -17.38 6.88 8.31
C ALA A 57 -18.79 6.26 8.37
N LYS A 58 -18.91 4.95 8.63
CA LYS A 58 -20.20 4.30 8.88
C LYS A 58 -20.83 4.72 10.21
N LYS A 59 -20.02 4.99 11.23
CA LYS A 59 -20.50 5.39 12.57
C LYS A 59 -20.89 6.86 12.61
N SER A 60 -20.22 7.72 11.84
CA SER A 60 -20.46 9.17 11.86
C SER A 60 -21.74 9.61 11.14
N ASP A 61 -22.36 8.72 10.34
CA ASP A 61 -23.53 8.99 9.48
C ASP A 61 -23.45 10.32 8.71
N SER A 62 -22.24 10.68 8.29
CA SER A 62 -22.00 11.95 7.61
C SER A 62 -22.53 11.93 6.19
N LYS A 63 -22.85 13.13 5.68
CA LYS A 63 -23.29 13.33 4.29
C LYS A 63 -22.25 12.73 3.31
N LYS A 64 -22.71 11.86 2.41
CA LYS A 64 -21.88 11.21 1.38
C LYS A 64 -21.86 12.04 0.12
N ILE A 65 -20.67 12.29 -0.42
CA ILE A 65 -20.47 12.98 -1.69
C ILE A 65 -20.05 11.96 -2.74
N TYR A 66 -20.76 11.95 -3.87
CA TYR A 66 -20.45 11.10 -5.02
C TYR A 66 -19.94 11.98 -6.16
N TYR A 67 -18.69 11.78 -6.52
CA TYR A 67 -18.07 12.50 -7.63
C TYR A 67 -18.14 11.65 -8.91
N LEU A 68 -18.91 12.13 -9.90
CA LEU A 68 -19.07 11.48 -11.20
C LEU A 68 -18.32 12.29 -12.25
N CYS A 69 -17.38 11.65 -12.93
CA CYS A 69 -16.60 12.22 -14.01
C CYS A 69 -16.53 11.21 -15.16
N MET A 70 -16.34 11.69 -16.38
CA MET A 70 -16.13 10.82 -17.55
C MET A 70 -14.76 10.13 -17.51
N GLU A 71 -13.75 10.77 -16.91
CA GLU A 71 -12.38 10.25 -16.89
C GLU A 71 -11.66 10.54 -15.57
N PHE A 72 -10.78 9.60 -15.17
CA PHE A 72 -9.89 9.73 -14.03
C PHE A 72 -8.45 9.37 -14.44
N LEU A 73 -7.60 10.39 -14.62
CA LEU A 73 -6.19 10.23 -15.00
C LEU A 73 -5.29 10.17 -13.76
N MET A 74 -5.18 8.98 -13.16
CA MET A 74 -4.49 8.79 -11.87
C MET A 74 -2.95 8.79 -11.95
N GLY A 75 -2.36 8.46 -13.11
CA GLY A 75 -0.91 8.35 -13.26
C GLY A 75 -0.26 7.28 -12.37
N ARG A 76 1.01 7.50 -11.96
CA ARG A 76 1.76 6.58 -11.10
C ARG A 76 1.52 6.91 -9.63
N SER A 77 1.05 5.94 -8.84
CA SER A 77 0.62 6.20 -7.46
C SER A 77 1.70 6.02 -6.38
N LEU A 78 2.81 5.32 -6.67
CA LEU A 78 3.76 4.90 -5.62
C LEU A 78 4.48 6.06 -4.90
N LYS A 79 4.67 7.20 -5.58
CA LYS A 79 5.40 8.38 -5.06
C LYS A 79 4.48 9.41 -4.40
N ASN A 80 3.17 9.34 -4.65
CA ASN A 80 2.22 10.40 -4.35
C ASN A 80 1.94 10.56 -2.84
#